data_AF-A0A0B1P1D2-F1
#
_entry.id   AF-A0A0B1P1D2-F1
#
_cell.length_a   1.000
_cell.length_b   1.000
_cell.length_c   1.000
_cell.angle_alpha   90.00
_cell.angle_beta   90.00
_cell.angle_gamma   90.00
#
_symmetry.space_group_name_H-M   'P 1'
#
loop_
_entity.id
_entity.type
_entity.pdbx_description
1 polymer ?
#
loop_
_entity_poly.entity_id
_entity_poly.type
_entity_poly.pdbx_seq_one_letter_code
_entity_poly.pdbx_strand_id
1 'polypeptide(L)'
;MQIQLVLIAITTVFVSITSSTNFWDVQPAYYDCGSWIFFEKNILEMLSSLGENIDQLGHPFIEPLYNLRPDYRKISIPQELCKGNHLPGLRQECHFSVIIDQMAQIIDVVGQMNNGFFIKCKRVDQLVPQPQPIKLNECNFECGYEIISHNVVHLSLTRAMSNIGPSDLRGTQYHGNLYAPELSYWIYPITEKNRKKSVANVPKYTYYLVLTPTGEIKDVIAKLMHKEFMKCACTTKAPPVVSLDKKKGNYMCGTKLLTKKFMIRTALHAMTFKQRPKRWNDFPKPYDGPGSCSGQSIFPILQKGKFYTGAVGRVYKYFIVLNSNFDIEFAVMKTPKGYKLCD
;
A
#
# COMPACT_ATOMS: atom_id res chain seq x y z
N MET A 1 39.89 77.43 24.53
CA MET A 1 38.53 77.18 25.04
C MET A 1 38.32 75.68 25.07
N GLN A 2 38.10 75.12 26.27
CA GLN A 2 38.13 73.68 26.57
C GLN A 2 36.96 72.94 25.90
N ILE A 3 37.25 71.82 25.24
CA ILE A 3 36.25 70.82 24.83
C ILE A 3 36.31 69.69 25.87
N GLN A 4 35.22 69.54 26.64
CA GLN A 4 35.05 68.47 27.61
C GLN A 4 34.88 67.12 26.89
N LEU A 5 35.70 66.14 27.25
CA LEU A 5 35.54 64.74 26.89
C LEU A 5 34.57 64.09 27.88
N VAL A 6 33.40 63.67 27.39
CA VAL A 6 32.44 62.84 28.12
C VAL A 6 32.85 61.37 27.92
N LEU A 7 33.32 60.72 28.99
CA LEU A 7 33.58 59.29 29.02
C LEU A 7 32.26 58.55 29.25
N ILE A 8 31.73 57.87 28.23
CA ILE A 8 30.59 56.96 28.39
C ILE A 8 31.14 55.57 28.69
N ALA A 9 31.03 55.14 29.95
CA ALA A 9 31.32 53.78 30.36
C ALA A 9 30.13 52.88 29.99
N ILE A 10 30.30 52.04 28.96
CA ILE A 10 29.32 51.01 28.58
C ILE A 10 29.64 49.75 29.38
N THR A 11 28.83 49.47 30.40
CA THR A 11 28.86 48.21 31.14
C THR A 11 28.10 47.14 30.37
N THR A 12 28.83 46.31 29.62
CA THR A 12 28.30 45.10 28.97
C THR A 12 28.11 43.99 30.02
N VAL A 13 26.86 43.76 30.43
CA VAL A 13 26.50 42.62 31.27
C VAL A 13 26.40 41.37 30.39
N PHE A 14 27.43 40.52 30.43
CA PHE A 14 27.38 39.18 29.85
C PHE A 14 26.56 38.25 30.75
N VAL A 15 25.26 38.14 30.45
CA VAL A 15 24.43 37.07 31.01
C VAL A 15 24.84 35.76 30.34
N SER A 16 25.70 35.00 31.01
CA SER A 16 26.04 33.64 30.61
C SER A 16 24.86 32.73 30.94
N ILE A 17 23.90 32.62 30.01
CA ILE A 17 22.86 31.61 30.10
C ILE A 17 23.56 30.26 29.92
N THR A 18 23.87 29.57 31.02
CA THR A 18 24.21 28.15 30.99
C THR A 18 22.96 27.39 30.57
N SER A 19 22.74 27.29 29.26
CA SER A 19 21.76 26.38 28.69
C SER A 19 22.18 24.98 29.10
N SER A 20 21.53 24.45 30.14
CA SER A 20 21.61 23.06 30.54
C SER A 20 21.22 22.21 29.31
N THR A 21 22.22 21.76 28.57
CA THR A 21 22.11 20.77 27.50
C THR A 21 21.83 19.40 28.11
N ASN A 22 20.72 19.27 28.81
CA ASN A 22 19.98 18.02 28.77
C ASN A 22 19.35 17.96 27.38
N PHE A 23 20.23 17.80 26.39
CA PHE A 23 19.93 17.55 25.00
C PHE A 23 19.37 16.13 25.03
N TRP A 24 18.09 16.02 25.38
CA TRP A 24 17.36 14.77 25.28
C TRP A 24 17.62 14.25 23.87
N ASP A 25 18.32 13.13 23.76
CA ASP A 25 18.54 12.44 22.49
C ASP A 25 17.16 12.04 21.96
N VAL A 26 16.54 12.96 21.22
CA VAL A 26 15.28 12.71 20.53
C VAL A 26 15.59 11.58 19.57
N GLN A 27 15.06 10.38 19.86
CA GLN A 27 15.32 9.27 18.97
C GLN A 27 14.73 9.64 17.60
N PRO A 28 15.51 9.45 16.53
CA PRO A 28 15.03 9.77 15.20
C PRO A 28 13.81 8.92 14.88
N ALA A 29 12.85 9.50 14.16
CA ALA A 29 11.69 8.78 13.67
C ALA A 29 12.11 7.55 12.85
N TYR A 30 11.29 6.50 12.91
CA TYR A 30 11.52 5.27 12.17
C TYR A 30 10.22 4.68 11.65
N TYR A 31 10.33 3.78 10.69
CA TYR A 31 9.21 3.06 10.09
C TYR A 31 9.26 1.60 10.55
N ASP A 32 8.24 1.19 11.29
CA ASP A 32 8.00 -0.20 11.70
C ASP A 32 7.20 -0.93 10.59
N CYS A 33 7.90 -1.83 9.91
CA CYS A 33 7.36 -2.66 8.84
C CYS A 33 7.19 -4.14 9.30
N GLY A 34 7.02 -4.38 10.60
CA GLY A 34 6.95 -5.72 11.18
C GLY A 34 8.32 -6.19 11.66
N SER A 35 9.03 -6.99 10.87
CA SER A 35 10.39 -7.45 11.25
C SER A 35 11.51 -6.53 10.79
N TRP A 36 11.15 -5.52 10.03
CA TRP A 36 12.08 -4.56 9.47
C TRP A 36 11.79 -3.20 10.09
N ILE A 37 12.85 -2.56 10.59
CA ILE A 37 12.81 -1.22 11.13
C ILE A 37 13.70 -0.34 10.25
N PHE A 38 13.11 0.69 9.66
CA PHE A 38 13.86 1.64 8.84
C PHE A 38 13.93 2.99 9.54
N PHE A 39 15.12 3.38 9.97
CA PHE A 39 15.34 4.71 10.54
C PHE A 39 15.26 5.78 9.46
N GLU A 40 14.50 6.84 9.71
CA GLU A 40 14.30 7.92 8.74
C GLU A 40 15.62 8.59 8.34
N LYS A 41 16.56 8.74 9.29
CA LYS A 41 17.92 9.22 9.03
C LYS A 41 18.64 8.40 7.94
N ASN A 42 18.56 7.07 8.01
CA ASN A 42 19.23 6.20 7.04
C ASN A 42 18.55 6.29 5.66
N ILE A 43 17.23 6.47 5.63
CA ILE A 43 16.49 6.71 4.38
C ILE A 43 16.90 8.05 3.78
N LEU A 44 17.04 9.10 4.58
CA LEU A 44 17.49 10.41 4.12
C LEU A 44 18.92 10.33 3.57
N GLU A 45 19.86 9.69 4.27
CA GLU A 45 21.22 9.46 3.78
C GLU A 45 21.22 8.70 2.44
N MET A 46 20.39 7.66 2.32
CA MET A 46 20.20 6.93 1.07
C MET A 46 19.71 7.86 -0.05
N LEU A 47 18.64 8.63 0.18
CA LEU A 47 18.09 9.54 -0.82
C LEU A 47 19.08 10.64 -1.21
N SER A 48 19.80 11.21 -0.25
CA SER A 48 20.87 12.19 -0.49
C SER A 48 22.00 11.61 -1.33
N SER A 49 22.36 10.34 -1.11
CA SER A 49 23.40 9.67 -1.91
C SER A 49 22.99 9.44 -3.37
N LEU A 50 21.69 9.35 -3.65
CA LEU A 50 21.18 9.26 -5.02
C LEU A 50 21.31 10.59 -5.78
N GLY A 51 21.20 11.73 -5.08
CA GLY A 51 21.31 13.06 -5.67
C GLY A 51 20.41 13.25 -6.89
N GLU A 52 20.98 13.71 -8.00
CA GLU A 52 20.26 13.94 -9.26
C GLU A 52 19.72 12.64 -9.90
N ASN A 53 20.23 11.47 -9.52
CA ASN A 53 19.76 10.19 -10.07
C ASN A 53 18.41 9.75 -9.48
N ILE A 54 17.90 10.43 -8.45
CA ILE A 54 16.62 10.10 -7.83
C ILE A 54 15.46 10.09 -8.85
N ASP A 55 15.53 10.99 -9.84
CA ASP A 55 14.54 11.11 -10.90
C ASP A 55 14.58 9.94 -11.88
N GLN A 56 15.77 9.39 -12.11
CA GLN A 56 16.00 8.28 -13.03
C GLN A 56 15.66 6.93 -12.37
N LEU A 57 15.98 6.80 -11.08
CA LEU A 57 15.79 5.57 -10.31
C LEU A 57 14.38 5.44 -9.72
N GLY A 58 13.73 6.57 -9.44
CA GLY A 58 12.37 6.62 -8.95
C GLY A 58 11.36 6.13 -9.98
N HIS A 59 10.59 5.10 -9.63
CA HIS A 59 9.50 4.64 -10.48
C HIS A 59 8.19 5.33 -10.10
N PRO A 60 7.36 5.78 -11.06
CA PRO A 60 6.04 6.33 -10.74
C PRO A 60 5.22 5.37 -9.87
N PHE A 61 4.60 5.91 -8.82
CA PHE A 61 3.87 5.15 -7.81
C PHE A 61 2.40 5.58 -7.74
N ILE A 62 1.57 4.91 -8.53
CA ILE A 62 0.14 5.26 -8.68
C ILE A 62 -0.68 4.16 -8.01
N GLU A 63 -0.85 4.30 -6.71
CA GLU A 63 -1.60 3.35 -5.90
C GLU A 63 -2.78 4.03 -5.19
N PRO A 64 -3.92 3.34 -4.97
CA PRO A 64 -5.06 3.90 -4.27
C PRO A 64 -4.77 4.15 -2.79
N LEU A 65 -3.67 3.59 -2.28
CA LEU A 65 -3.13 3.94 -0.99
C LEU A 65 -2.92 5.46 -0.83
N TYR A 66 -2.70 6.17 -1.93
CA TYR A 66 -2.49 7.62 -2.00
C TYR A 66 -3.45 8.30 -2.96
N ASN A 67 -4.68 7.79 -3.09
CA ASN A 67 -5.70 8.35 -3.98
C ASN A 67 -5.21 8.52 -5.44
N LEU A 68 -4.27 7.68 -5.89
CA LEU A 68 -3.77 7.66 -7.26
C LEU A 68 -3.09 8.97 -7.70
N ARG A 69 -2.52 9.71 -6.74
CA ARG A 69 -1.66 10.87 -7.01
C ARG A 69 -0.51 10.51 -7.97
N PRO A 70 -0.36 11.22 -9.11
CA PRO A 70 0.64 10.87 -10.13
C PRO A 70 2.05 11.37 -9.78
N ASP A 71 2.17 12.30 -8.83
CA ASP A 71 3.41 12.96 -8.43
C ASP A 71 4.27 12.14 -7.48
N TYR A 72 3.79 10.97 -7.04
CA TYR A 72 4.53 10.10 -6.15
C TYR A 72 5.41 9.12 -6.91
N ARG A 73 6.58 8.86 -6.34
CA ARG A 73 7.56 7.92 -6.87
C ARG A 73 7.95 6.93 -5.79
N LYS A 74 8.23 5.69 -6.19
CA LYS A 74 8.77 4.67 -5.31
C LYS A 74 10.24 4.41 -5.65
N ILE A 75 11.04 4.25 -4.61
CA ILE A 75 12.45 3.88 -4.67
C ILE A 75 12.62 2.61 -3.83
N SER A 76 13.23 1.59 -4.39
CA SER A 76 13.48 0.34 -3.66
C SER A 76 14.54 0.57 -2.58
N ILE A 77 14.31 0.06 -1.38
CA ILE A 77 15.29 0.15 -0.29
C ILE A 77 16.41 -0.87 -0.55
N PRO A 78 17.69 -0.46 -0.58
CA PRO A 78 18.83 -1.37 -0.72
C PRO A 78 18.89 -2.39 0.41
N GLN A 79 19.37 -3.60 0.10
CA GLN A 79 19.42 -4.71 1.04
C GLN A 79 20.25 -4.40 2.29
N GLU A 80 21.26 -3.53 2.18
CA GLU A 80 22.16 -3.12 3.26
C GLU A 80 21.45 -2.33 4.37
N LEU A 81 20.34 -1.66 4.03
CA LEU A 81 19.51 -0.92 4.98
C LEU A 81 18.44 -1.79 5.63
N CYS A 82 18.26 -3.00 5.11
CA CYS A 82 17.29 -3.95 5.61
C CYS A 82 17.92 -4.72 6.76
N LYS A 83 17.86 -4.10 7.95
CA LYS A 83 18.24 -4.70 9.22
C LYS A 83 16.98 -5.20 9.91
N GLY A 84 16.79 -6.52 9.91
CA GLY A 84 15.66 -7.15 10.59
C GLY A 84 16.11 -8.27 11.51
N ASN A 85 15.23 -8.65 12.44
CA ASN A 85 15.49 -9.72 13.42
C ASN A 85 15.30 -11.11 12.81
N HIS A 86 15.94 -11.37 11.67
CA HIS A 86 15.80 -12.64 10.98
C HIS A 86 16.65 -13.71 11.64
N LEU A 87 16.14 -14.95 11.61
CA LEU A 87 16.92 -16.11 12.01
C LEU A 87 18.17 -16.22 11.12
N PRO A 88 19.36 -16.46 11.69
CA PRO A 88 20.59 -16.65 10.93
C PRO A 88 20.41 -17.74 9.86
N GLY A 89 20.77 -17.43 8.61
CA GLY A 89 20.85 -18.42 7.53
C GLY A 89 19.78 -18.34 6.44
N LEU A 90 18.64 -17.65 6.65
CA LEU A 90 17.71 -17.33 5.56
C LEU A 90 18.05 -15.97 4.95
N ARG A 91 18.65 -15.97 3.75
CA ARG A 91 18.74 -14.76 2.95
C ARG A 91 17.34 -14.33 2.55
N GLN A 92 16.85 -13.30 3.20
CA GLN A 92 15.54 -12.73 2.92
C GLN A 92 15.72 -11.45 2.11
N GLU A 93 15.16 -11.46 0.90
CA GLU A 93 15.17 -10.28 0.03
C GLU A 93 14.26 -9.19 0.63
N CYS A 94 14.77 -7.98 0.64
CA CYS A 94 14.07 -6.81 1.13
C CYS A 94 13.20 -6.21 0.02
N HIS A 95 11.87 -6.30 0.18
CA HIS A 95 10.91 -5.79 -0.80
C HIS A 95 10.11 -4.60 -0.26
N PHE A 96 10.83 -3.68 0.36
CA PHE A 96 10.29 -2.41 0.81
C PHE A 96 10.67 -1.30 -0.15
N SER A 97 9.83 -0.28 -0.22
CA SER A 97 10.09 0.90 -1.02
C SER A 97 9.77 2.15 -0.23
N VAL A 98 10.59 3.18 -0.42
CA VAL A 98 10.30 4.52 0.06
C VAL A 98 9.43 5.20 -0.99
N ILE A 99 8.35 5.83 -0.53
CA ILE A 99 7.52 6.68 -1.36
C ILE A 99 7.94 8.12 -1.12
N ILE A 100 8.27 8.82 -2.20
CA ILE A 100 8.63 10.24 -2.17
C ILE A 100 7.67 11.05 -3.04
N ASP A 101 7.55 12.34 -2.74
CA ASP A 101 6.87 13.30 -3.60
C ASP A 101 7.81 13.91 -4.67
N GLN A 102 7.29 14.90 -5.40
CA GLN A 102 8.04 15.64 -6.42
C GLN A 102 9.20 16.48 -5.88
N MET A 103 9.24 16.75 -4.57
CA MET A 103 10.33 17.46 -3.89
C MET A 103 11.28 16.49 -3.17
N ALA A 104 11.19 15.19 -3.47
CA ALA A 104 11.93 14.12 -2.80
C ALA A 104 11.68 14.01 -1.28
N GLN A 105 10.56 14.56 -0.78
CA GLN A 105 10.19 14.41 0.62
C GLN A 105 9.64 13.00 0.85
N ILE A 106 10.04 12.38 1.96
CA ILE A 106 9.57 11.05 2.34
C ILE A 106 8.09 11.15 2.71
N ILE A 107 7.25 10.50 1.92
CA ILE A 107 5.82 10.36 2.21
C ILE A 107 5.59 9.19 3.16
N ASP A 108 6.20 8.02 2.88
CA ASP A 108 6.01 6.78 3.64
C ASP A 108 7.02 5.70 3.23
N VAL A 109 7.11 4.63 4.02
CA VAL A 109 7.69 3.34 3.60
C VAL A 109 6.58 2.32 3.39
N VAL A 110 6.64 1.55 2.31
CA VAL A 110 5.61 0.57 1.95
C VAL A 110 6.19 -0.81 1.65
N GLY A 111 5.43 -1.86 2.00
CA GLY A 111 5.71 -3.24 1.63
C GLY A 111 4.68 -3.78 0.64
N GLN A 112 5.10 -4.65 -0.28
CA GLN A 112 4.20 -5.27 -1.25
C GLN A 112 3.50 -6.52 -0.68
N MET A 113 2.17 -6.49 -0.66
CA MET A 113 1.29 -7.58 -0.26
C MET A 113 1.23 -8.70 -1.31
N ASN A 114 0.84 -9.91 -0.91
CA ASN A 114 0.77 -11.07 -1.80
C ASN A 114 -0.28 -10.97 -2.93
N ASN A 115 -1.20 -10.00 -2.83
CA ASN A 115 -2.15 -9.65 -3.88
C ASN A 115 -1.59 -8.63 -4.88
N GLY A 116 -0.36 -8.15 -4.67
CA GLY A 116 0.34 -7.19 -5.53
C GLY A 116 0.15 -5.72 -5.13
N PHE A 117 -0.75 -5.41 -4.19
CA PHE A 117 -0.93 -4.06 -3.65
C PHE A 117 0.07 -3.76 -2.54
N PHE A 118 0.04 -2.53 -2.02
CA PHE A 118 0.98 -2.05 -1.02
C PHE A 118 0.28 -1.76 0.31
N ILE A 119 1.04 -1.93 1.41
CA ILE A 119 0.65 -1.56 2.77
C ILE A 119 1.73 -0.64 3.36
N LYS A 120 1.32 0.37 4.14
CA LYS A 120 2.24 1.31 4.79
C LYS A 120 2.86 0.69 6.01
N CYS A 121 4.12 1.01 6.24
CA CYS A 121 4.76 0.81 7.53
C CYS A 121 4.24 1.85 8.53
N LYS A 122 4.24 1.49 9.81
CA LYS A 122 3.86 2.41 10.87
C LYS A 122 5.03 3.35 11.15
N ARG A 123 4.90 4.63 10.82
CA ARG A 123 5.86 5.64 11.29
C ARG A 123 5.73 5.79 12.81
N VAL A 124 6.83 5.63 13.52
CA VAL A 124 6.95 5.86 14.95
C VAL A 124 7.78 7.11 15.15
N ASP A 125 7.13 8.12 15.71
CA ASP A 125 7.71 9.42 16.03
C ASP A 125 7.40 9.68 17.50
N GLN A 126 8.43 9.94 18.31
CA GLN A 126 8.27 10.15 19.76
C GLN A 126 7.40 11.38 20.07
N LEU A 127 7.32 12.33 19.13
CA LEU A 127 6.55 13.56 19.29
C LEU A 127 5.06 13.37 19.01
N VAL A 128 4.66 12.26 18.37
CA VAL A 128 3.27 11.97 18.07
C VAL A 128 2.72 11.06 19.16
N PRO A 129 1.81 11.54 20.03
CA PRO A 129 1.20 10.71 21.05
C PRO A 129 0.60 9.46 20.40
N GLN A 130 0.91 8.28 20.92
CA GLN A 130 0.22 7.08 20.47
C GLN A 130 -1.27 7.29 20.76
N PRO A 131 -2.16 7.08 19.76
CA PRO A 131 -3.58 7.17 19.99
C PRO A 131 -3.93 6.23 21.15
N GLN A 132 -4.79 6.70 22.05
CA GLN A 132 -5.28 5.88 23.16
C GLN A 132 -5.79 4.54 22.62
N PRO A 133 -5.59 3.44 23.35
CA PRO A 133 -5.99 2.12 22.88
C PRO A 133 -7.50 2.09 22.62
N ILE A 134 -7.88 2.28 21.36
CA ILE A 134 -9.24 2.08 20.90
C ILE A 134 -9.53 0.60 21.11
N LYS A 135 -10.69 0.28 21.70
CA LYS A 135 -11.15 -1.10 21.79
C LYS A 135 -11.14 -1.68 20.38
N LEU A 136 -10.32 -2.70 20.14
CA LEU A 136 -10.17 -3.35 18.83
C LEU A 136 -11.51 -3.77 18.20
N ASN A 137 -12.53 -4.03 19.04
CA ASN A 137 -13.88 -4.39 18.64
C ASN A 137 -14.67 -3.25 17.99
N GLU A 138 -14.21 -2.00 18.09
CA GLU A 138 -14.94 -0.81 17.60
C GLU A 138 -14.28 -0.18 16.37
N CYS A 139 -13.12 -0.66 15.93
CA CYS A 139 -12.42 -0.08 14.78
C CYS A 139 -12.50 -0.90 13.51
N ASN A 140 -12.44 -0.19 12.39
CA ASN A 140 -12.14 -0.77 11.10
C ASN A 140 -10.61 -0.91 10.98
N PHE A 141 -10.13 -1.68 10.00
CA PHE A 141 -8.71 -1.94 9.81
C PHE A 141 -8.27 -1.51 8.41
N GLU A 142 -7.37 -0.54 8.34
CA GLU A 142 -6.73 -0.05 7.12
C GLU A 142 -5.54 -0.97 6.78
N CYS A 143 -5.75 -1.88 5.83
CA CYS A 143 -4.78 -2.84 5.34
C CYS A 143 -4.29 -2.43 3.95
N GLY A 144 -3.51 -1.35 3.88
CA GLY A 144 -3.17 -0.71 2.63
C GLY A 144 -4.36 0.11 2.11
N TYR A 145 -4.76 -0.10 0.86
CA TYR A 145 -5.90 0.63 0.25
C TYR A 145 -7.28 0.06 0.63
N GLU A 146 -7.32 -1.06 1.35
CA GLU A 146 -8.53 -1.76 1.75
C GLU A 146 -8.84 -1.46 3.21
N ILE A 147 -10.09 -1.09 3.48
CA ILE A 147 -10.60 -0.89 4.84
C ILE A 147 -11.52 -2.07 5.16
N ILE A 148 -11.08 -2.92 6.09
CA ILE A 148 -11.84 -4.07 6.57
C ILE A 148 -12.72 -3.57 7.71
N SER A 149 -14.03 -3.67 7.57
CA SER A 149 -14.95 -3.22 8.62
C SER A 149 -14.90 -4.10 9.85
N HIS A 150 -15.17 -3.52 11.03
CA HIS A 150 -15.33 -4.27 12.27
C HIS A 150 -16.36 -5.41 12.12
N ASN A 151 -17.45 -5.20 11.36
CA ASN A 151 -18.45 -6.23 11.06
C ASN A 151 -17.87 -7.43 10.32
N VAL A 152 -16.99 -7.21 9.32
CA VAL A 152 -16.32 -8.30 8.59
C VAL A 152 -15.32 -9.03 9.49
N VAL A 153 -14.64 -8.30 10.38
CA VAL A 153 -13.76 -8.87 11.40
C VAL A 153 -14.54 -9.75 12.38
N HIS A 154 -15.62 -9.23 12.97
CA HIS A 154 -16.49 -9.99 13.88
C HIS A 154 -17.10 -11.21 13.20
N LEU A 155 -17.61 -11.09 11.97
CA LEU A 155 -18.12 -12.22 11.22
C LEU A 155 -17.05 -13.28 10.97
N SER A 156 -15.81 -12.87 10.70
CA SER A 156 -14.67 -13.77 10.52
C SER A 156 -14.28 -14.44 11.83
N LEU A 157 -14.34 -13.73 12.97
CA LEU A 157 -14.14 -14.29 14.30
C LEU A 157 -15.22 -15.31 14.63
N THR A 158 -16.50 -14.98 14.48
CA THR A 158 -17.62 -15.91 14.73
C THR A 158 -17.44 -17.20 13.93
N ARG A 159 -16.98 -17.11 12.68
CA ARG A 159 -16.67 -18.28 11.85
C ARG A 159 -15.45 -19.05 12.35
N ALA A 160 -14.41 -18.37 12.80
CA ALA A 160 -13.24 -19.03 13.40
C ALA A 160 -13.66 -19.83 14.65
N MET A 161 -14.52 -19.24 15.48
CA MET A 161 -15.02 -19.87 16.70
C MET A 161 -16.05 -20.98 16.44
N SER A 162 -16.91 -20.85 15.43
CA SER A 162 -17.90 -21.88 15.10
C SER A 162 -17.29 -23.15 14.50
N ASN A 163 -16.10 -23.03 13.90
CA ASN A 163 -15.34 -24.15 13.36
C ASN A 163 -14.44 -24.83 14.40
N ILE A 164 -14.64 -24.56 15.70
CA ILE A 164 -14.02 -25.28 16.81
C ILE A 164 -14.70 -26.65 16.93
N GLY A 165 -14.45 -27.53 15.96
CA GLY A 165 -14.66 -28.96 16.08
C GLY A 165 -13.40 -29.68 16.59
N PRO A 166 -13.47 -30.98 16.92
CA PRO A 166 -12.33 -31.78 17.39
C PRO A 166 -11.17 -31.91 16.39
N SER A 167 -11.34 -31.46 15.14
CA SER A 167 -10.33 -31.53 14.08
C SER A 167 -9.98 -30.14 13.52
N ASP A 168 -8.83 -29.60 13.94
CA ASP A 168 -7.90 -28.70 13.21
C ASP A 168 -8.39 -27.46 12.45
N LEU A 169 -9.64 -27.02 12.56
CA LEU A 169 -10.14 -25.88 11.77
C LEU A 169 -10.08 -24.51 12.49
N ARG A 170 -9.46 -24.42 13.67
CA ARG A 170 -9.32 -23.17 14.46
C ARG A 170 -8.49 -22.07 13.77
N GLY A 171 -7.94 -22.36 12.58
CA GLY A 171 -6.93 -21.56 11.93
C GLY A 171 -5.58 -22.28 11.99
N THR A 172 -4.55 -21.65 11.43
CA THR A 172 -3.19 -22.18 11.51
C THR A 172 -2.48 -21.47 12.64
N GLN A 173 -1.66 -22.17 13.42
CA GLN A 173 -0.78 -21.52 14.39
C GLN A 173 0.03 -20.43 13.67
N TYR A 174 0.15 -19.27 14.30
CA TYR A 174 0.88 -18.16 13.74
C TYR A 174 2.36 -18.50 13.68
N HIS A 175 2.88 -18.60 12.45
CA HIS A 175 4.30 -18.65 12.16
C HIS A 175 4.63 -17.46 11.30
N GLY A 176 5.23 -16.45 11.92
CA GLY A 176 5.56 -15.21 11.26
C GLY A 176 6.42 -14.32 12.15
N ASN A 177 6.47 -13.07 11.76
CA ASN A 177 7.56 -12.17 12.07
C ASN A 177 7.12 -11.04 13.05
N LEU A 178 5.82 -11.00 13.41
CA LEU A 178 5.20 -9.96 14.25
C LEU A 178 5.07 -10.34 15.74
N TYR A 179 5.08 -11.64 16.06
CA TYR A 179 4.86 -12.13 17.43
C TYR A 179 5.81 -13.28 17.73
N ALA A 180 6.21 -13.36 18.99
CA ALA A 180 7.04 -14.45 19.48
C ALA A 180 6.27 -15.79 19.42
N PRO A 181 6.90 -16.89 18.95
CA PRO A 181 6.25 -18.20 18.80
C PRO A 181 5.60 -18.73 20.09
N GLU A 182 6.17 -18.40 21.25
CA GLU A 182 5.76 -18.86 22.57
C GLU A 182 4.34 -18.38 22.94
N LEU A 183 3.90 -17.27 22.34
CA LEU A 183 2.56 -16.70 22.57
C LEU A 183 1.44 -17.59 22.02
N SER A 184 1.76 -18.57 21.17
CA SER A 184 0.81 -19.56 20.65
C SER A 184 -0.42 -18.93 20.00
N TYR A 185 -0.21 -17.80 19.32
CA TYR A 185 -1.26 -17.12 18.58
C TYR A 185 -1.68 -17.93 17.35
N TRP A 186 -2.90 -17.72 16.91
CA TRP A 186 -3.49 -18.38 15.75
C TRP A 186 -3.83 -17.33 14.69
N ILE A 187 -3.84 -17.74 13.42
CA ILE A 187 -4.35 -16.90 12.34
C ILE A 187 -5.50 -17.55 11.59
N TYR A 188 -6.49 -16.71 11.27
CA TYR A 188 -7.68 -17.13 10.54
C TYR A 188 -7.91 -16.20 9.34
N PRO A 189 -8.13 -16.73 8.11
CA PRO A 189 -8.28 -15.89 6.92
C PRO A 189 -9.57 -15.06 6.96
N ILE A 190 -9.45 -13.76 6.67
CA ILE A 190 -10.61 -12.88 6.55
C ILE A 190 -11.28 -13.10 5.20
N THR A 191 -12.59 -13.33 5.22
CA THR A 191 -13.38 -13.58 4.00
C THR A 191 -14.73 -12.88 4.07
N GLU A 192 -15.05 -12.05 3.08
CA GLU A 192 -16.36 -11.39 3.03
C GLU A 192 -17.50 -12.39 2.80
N LYS A 193 -17.28 -13.38 1.92
CA LYS A 193 -18.32 -14.32 1.49
C LYS A 193 -17.99 -15.76 1.89
N ASN A 194 -19.04 -16.52 2.19
CA ASN A 194 -19.00 -17.98 2.27
C ASN A 194 -18.74 -18.56 0.87
N ARG A 195 -17.50 -18.49 0.41
CA ARG A 195 -17.12 -19.19 -0.82
C ARG A 195 -17.02 -20.67 -0.48
N LYS A 196 -17.93 -21.48 -1.03
CA LYS A 196 -17.75 -22.93 -1.06
C LYS A 196 -16.35 -23.19 -1.63
N LYS A 197 -15.48 -23.83 -0.84
CA LYS A 197 -14.11 -24.14 -1.26
C LYS A 197 -14.23 -25.01 -2.51
N SER A 198 -13.80 -24.50 -3.66
CA SER A 198 -13.57 -25.35 -4.82
C SER A 198 -12.36 -26.21 -4.48
N VAL A 199 -12.53 -27.54 -4.51
CA VAL A 199 -11.52 -28.53 -4.13
C VAL A 199 -10.21 -28.36 -4.92
N ALA A 200 -10.26 -27.74 -6.10
CA ALA A 200 -9.12 -27.62 -7.01
C ALA A 200 -8.14 -26.48 -6.71
N ASN A 201 -8.46 -25.48 -5.87
CA ASN A 201 -7.59 -24.32 -5.67
C ASN A 201 -7.58 -23.86 -4.21
N VAL A 202 -6.45 -24.06 -3.51
CA VAL A 202 -6.21 -23.47 -2.19
C VAL A 202 -6.29 -21.94 -2.33
N PRO A 203 -7.26 -21.28 -1.70
CA PRO A 203 -7.39 -19.83 -1.84
C PRO A 203 -6.16 -19.14 -1.26
N LYS A 204 -5.57 -18.23 -2.03
CA LYS A 204 -4.52 -17.33 -1.52
C LYS A 204 -5.19 -16.17 -0.80
N TYR A 205 -5.15 -16.19 0.52
CA TYR A 205 -5.66 -15.11 1.37
C TYR A 205 -4.57 -14.06 1.59
N THR A 206 -4.97 -12.79 1.61
CA THR A 206 -4.08 -11.66 1.93
C THR A 206 -4.22 -11.24 3.38
N TYR A 207 -5.44 -11.18 3.89
CA TYR A 207 -5.74 -10.64 5.21
C TYR A 207 -6.14 -11.73 6.18
N TYR A 208 -5.66 -11.62 7.42
CA TYR A 208 -5.85 -12.60 8.47
C TYR A 208 -6.18 -11.90 9.80
N LEU A 209 -7.08 -12.51 10.58
CA LEU A 209 -7.22 -12.24 12.01
C LEU A 209 -6.08 -12.91 12.75
N VAL A 210 -5.54 -12.23 13.76
CA VAL A 210 -4.67 -12.83 14.78
C VAL A 210 -5.50 -13.05 16.02
N LEU A 211 -5.54 -14.29 16.50
CA LEU A 211 -6.31 -14.68 17.68
C LEU A 211 -5.36 -15.11 18.79
N THR A 212 -5.66 -14.69 20.01
CA THR A 212 -5.00 -15.21 21.22
C THR A 212 -5.36 -16.69 21.44
N PRO A 213 -4.68 -17.42 22.34
CA PRO A 213 -5.07 -18.79 22.68
C PRO A 213 -6.49 -18.90 23.26
N THR A 214 -7.00 -17.81 23.86
CA THR A 214 -8.37 -17.70 24.38
C THR A 214 -9.41 -17.40 23.29
N GLY A 215 -8.99 -17.16 22.05
CA GLY A 215 -9.87 -16.84 20.93
C GLY A 215 -10.22 -15.36 20.79
N GLU A 216 -9.56 -14.46 21.52
CA GLU A 216 -9.77 -13.02 21.42
C GLU A 216 -9.01 -12.43 20.23
N ILE A 217 -9.55 -11.37 19.63
CA ILE A 217 -8.86 -10.67 18.53
C ILE A 217 -7.67 -9.91 19.09
N LYS A 218 -6.46 -10.27 18.65
CA LYS A 218 -5.23 -9.54 18.96
C LYS A 218 -4.97 -8.41 17.97
N ASP A 219 -5.09 -8.68 16.68
CA ASP A 219 -4.73 -7.77 15.59
C ASP A 219 -5.34 -8.26 14.25
N VAL A 220 -5.29 -7.41 13.23
CA VAL A 220 -5.50 -7.79 11.82
C VAL A 220 -4.20 -7.59 11.06
N ILE A 221 -3.80 -8.61 10.29
CA ILE A 221 -2.52 -8.61 9.58
C ILE A 221 -2.71 -8.88 8.08
N ALA A 222 -1.82 -8.32 7.27
CA ALA A 222 -1.73 -8.54 5.84
C ALA A 222 -0.46 -9.32 5.49
N LYS A 223 -0.61 -10.34 4.65
CA LYS A 223 0.49 -11.18 4.17
C LYS A 223 1.24 -10.53 3.02
N LEU A 224 2.53 -10.35 3.20
CA LEU A 224 3.47 -9.85 2.19
C LEU A 224 3.78 -10.90 1.13
N MET A 225 4.35 -10.49 0.00
CA MET A 225 4.77 -11.41 -1.06
C MET A 225 5.72 -12.52 -0.56
N HIS A 226 6.51 -12.25 0.48
CA HIS A 226 7.57 -13.12 0.99
C HIS A 226 7.16 -13.91 2.23
N LYS A 227 5.85 -14.20 2.36
CA LYS A 227 5.25 -14.95 3.47
C LYS A 227 5.32 -14.27 4.85
N GLU A 228 5.96 -13.12 4.96
CA GLU A 228 5.88 -12.24 6.13
C GLU A 228 4.51 -11.58 6.26
N PHE A 229 4.30 -10.91 7.37
CA PHE A 229 3.09 -10.20 7.70
C PHE A 229 3.40 -8.77 8.18
N MET A 230 2.48 -7.86 7.89
CA MET A 230 2.43 -6.52 8.46
C MET A 230 1.09 -6.30 9.17
N LYS A 231 1.10 -5.51 10.24
CA LYS A 231 -0.12 -5.13 10.95
C LYS A 231 -0.91 -4.11 10.12
N CYS A 232 -2.23 -4.26 10.13
CA CYS A 232 -3.13 -3.23 9.64
C CYS A 232 -3.37 -2.17 10.71
N ALA A 233 -3.61 -0.93 10.29
CA ALA A 233 -3.89 0.16 11.22
C ALA A 233 -5.36 0.18 11.62
N CYS A 234 -5.65 0.23 12.91
CA CYS A 234 -6.98 0.48 13.45
C CYS A 234 -7.42 1.91 13.05
N THR A 235 -8.62 2.06 12.51
CA THR A 235 -9.12 3.32 11.94
C THR A 235 -10.62 3.48 12.17
N THR A 236 -11.06 4.72 12.34
CA THR A 236 -12.48 5.11 12.40
C THR A 236 -13.06 5.40 11.01
N LYS A 237 -12.21 5.44 9.97
CA LYS A 237 -12.66 5.62 8.58
C LYS A 237 -13.65 4.51 8.24
N ALA A 238 -14.83 4.89 7.76
CA ALA A 238 -15.75 3.92 7.19
C ALA A 238 -15.11 3.29 5.94
N PRO A 239 -15.37 2.00 5.65
CA PRO A 239 -15.06 1.46 4.35
C PRO A 239 -15.66 2.38 3.28
N PRO A 240 -14.94 2.64 2.17
CA PRO A 240 -15.48 3.50 1.13
C PRO A 240 -16.83 2.94 0.73
N VAL A 241 -17.90 3.70 1.02
CA VAL A 241 -19.26 3.33 0.65
C VAL A 241 -19.24 3.34 -0.86
N VAL A 242 -19.08 2.16 -1.45
CA VAL A 242 -19.37 1.97 -2.85
C VAL A 242 -20.86 2.14 -2.91
N SER A 243 -21.33 3.37 -3.17
CA SER A 243 -22.72 3.67 -3.38
C SER A 243 -23.20 2.69 -4.43
N LEU A 244 -23.92 1.65 -4.00
CA LEU A 244 -24.56 0.66 -4.86
C LEU A 244 -25.72 1.31 -5.63
N ASP A 245 -25.93 2.61 -5.42
CA ASP A 245 -26.77 3.46 -6.24
C ASP A 245 -26.31 3.45 -7.70
N LYS A 246 -27.08 2.62 -8.41
CA LYS A 246 -27.19 2.40 -9.84
C LYS A 246 -26.04 1.59 -10.44
N LYS A 247 -26.46 0.50 -11.08
CA LYS A 247 -25.80 -0.40 -12.04
C LYS A 247 -24.95 0.27 -13.15
N LYS A 248 -24.66 1.58 -13.08
CA LYS A 248 -23.84 2.35 -14.02
C LYS A 248 -22.38 2.38 -13.56
N GLY A 249 -21.60 1.39 -13.98
CA GLY A 249 -20.13 1.55 -13.97
C GLY A 249 -19.31 0.29 -13.72
N ASN A 250 -19.93 -0.85 -13.43
CA ASN A 250 -19.24 -2.14 -13.58
C ASN A 250 -19.60 -2.71 -14.96
N TYR A 251 -18.67 -3.43 -15.60
CA TYR A 251 -18.90 -4.08 -16.89
C TYR A 251 -18.72 -5.59 -16.74
N MET A 252 -19.58 -6.37 -17.39
CA MET A 252 -19.49 -7.82 -17.46
C MET A 252 -18.87 -8.23 -18.80
N CYS A 253 -17.62 -8.66 -18.76
CA CYS A 253 -16.91 -9.16 -19.94
C CYS A 253 -16.97 -10.70 -19.98
N GLY A 254 -18.05 -11.25 -20.55
CA GLY A 254 -18.33 -12.68 -20.51
C GLY A 254 -18.66 -13.12 -19.09
N THR A 255 -17.83 -13.94 -18.47
CA THR A 255 -18.00 -14.37 -17.06
C THR A 255 -17.26 -13.47 -16.07
N LYS A 256 -16.60 -12.41 -16.54
CA LYS A 256 -15.72 -11.57 -15.72
C LYS A 256 -16.36 -10.22 -15.42
N LEU A 257 -16.59 -9.96 -14.13
CA LEU A 257 -16.96 -8.62 -13.65
C LEU A 257 -15.72 -7.72 -13.54
N LEU A 258 -15.75 -6.59 -14.23
CA LEU A 258 -14.80 -5.49 -14.11
C LEU A 258 -15.43 -4.39 -13.25
N THR A 259 -14.82 -4.09 -12.11
CA THR A 259 -15.36 -3.11 -11.18
C THR A 259 -14.96 -1.69 -11.56
N LYS A 260 -15.85 -0.71 -11.37
CA LYS A 260 -15.61 0.72 -11.62
C LYS A 260 -14.30 1.19 -10.98
N LYS A 261 -14.10 0.85 -9.71
CA LYS A 261 -12.88 1.16 -8.95
C LYS A 261 -11.63 0.68 -9.66
N PHE A 262 -11.65 -0.52 -10.23
CA PHE A 262 -10.48 -1.09 -10.90
C PHE A 262 -10.23 -0.46 -12.28
N MET A 263 -11.29 -0.12 -13.01
CA MET A 263 -11.17 0.57 -14.30
C MET A 263 -10.66 1.99 -14.12
N ILE A 264 -11.16 2.76 -13.14
CA ILE A 264 -10.68 4.13 -12.85
C ILE A 264 -9.18 4.13 -12.58
N ARG A 265 -8.70 3.18 -11.77
CA ARG A 265 -7.26 2.99 -11.55
C ARG A 265 -6.49 2.72 -12.84
N THR A 266 -7.04 1.86 -13.69
CA THR A 266 -6.41 1.50 -14.96
C THR A 266 -6.36 2.69 -15.91
N ALA A 267 -7.38 3.56 -15.90
CA ALA A 267 -7.44 4.79 -16.69
C ALA A 267 -6.39 5.82 -16.24
N LEU A 268 -6.25 6.03 -14.94
CA LEU A 268 -5.22 6.91 -14.37
C LEU A 268 -3.81 6.37 -14.64
N HIS A 269 -3.62 5.05 -14.54
CA HIS A 269 -2.37 4.42 -14.96
C HIS A 269 -2.11 4.62 -16.46
N ALA A 270 -3.12 4.55 -17.32
CA ALA A 270 -2.98 4.83 -18.74
C ALA A 270 -2.54 6.28 -19.01
N MET A 271 -3.12 7.24 -18.28
CA MET A 271 -2.81 8.67 -18.39
C MET A 271 -1.33 8.95 -18.11
N THR A 272 -0.83 8.43 -17.00
CA THR A 272 0.58 8.57 -16.61
C THR A 272 1.51 7.79 -17.53
N PHE A 273 1.09 6.62 -18.02
CA PHE A 273 1.88 5.83 -18.95
C PHE A 273 2.06 6.54 -20.31
N LYS A 274 1.05 7.30 -20.79
CA LYS A 274 1.14 8.09 -22.03
C LYS A 274 2.25 9.16 -21.98
N GLN A 275 2.61 9.65 -20.80
CA GLN A 275 3.65 10.67 -20.63
C GLN A 275 5.08 10.10 -20.80
N ARG A 276 5.23 8.77 -20.80
CA ARG A 276 6.53 8.12 -20.98
C ARG A 276 6.96 8.12 -22.46
N PRO A 277 8.27 8.09 -22.76
CA PRO A 277 8.75 7.90 -24.13
C PRO A 277 8.13 6.64 -24.73
N LYS A 278 7.38 6.80 -25.84
CA LYS A 278 6.63 5.70 -26.45
C LYS A 278 7.60 4.66 -27.01
N ARG A 279 7.52 3.42 -26.53
CA ARG A 279 8.09 2.29 -27.27
C ARG A 279 7.11 1.86 -28.35
N TRP A 280 7.66 1.28 -29.42
CA TRP A 280 6.83 0.71 -30.47
C TRP A 280 5.90 -0.35 -29.86
N ASN A 281 4.60 -0.25 -30.15
CA ASN A 281 3.54 -1.13 -29.62
C ASN A 281 3.15 -0.98 -28.14
N ASP A 282 3.51 0.11 -27.47
CA ASP A 282 3.00 0.41 -26.13
C ASP A 282 1.55 0.91 -26.13
N PHE A 283 0.89 0.77 -24.99
CA PHE A 283 -0.42 1.39 -24.71
C PHE A 283 -0.24 2.77 -24.07
N PRO A 284 -1.25 3.67 -24.10
CA PRO A 284 -2.52 3.54 -24.80
C PRO A 284 -2.37 3.53 -26.33
N LYS A 285 -3.19 2.72 -27.01
CA LYS A 285 -3.23 2.62 -28.49
C LYS A 285 -4.53 3.20 -29.03
N PRO A 286 -4.58 3.71 -30.28
CA PRO A 286 -5.86 4.01 -30.91
C PRO A 286 -6.81 2.81 -30.86
N TYR A 287 -8.10 3.07 -30.62
CA TYR A 287 -9.14 2.05 -30.64
C TYR A 287 -9.93 2.11 -31.95
N ASP A 288 -9.99 0.98 -32.66
CA ASP A 288 -10.63 0.82 -33.97
C ASP A 288 -11.72 -0.27 -33.96
N GLY A 289 -12.17 -0.67 -32.77
CA GLY A 289 -13.18 -1.73 -32.60
C GLY A 289 -14.62 -1.22 -32.61
N PRO A 290 -15.60 -2.10 -32.26
CA PRO A 290 -17.01 -1.72 -32.21
C PRO A 290 -17.27 -0.51 -31.30
N GLY A 291 -18.06 0.44 -31.79
CA GLY A 291 -18.37 1.68 -31.08
C GLY A 291 -17.23 2.70 -31.06
N SER A 292 -16.22 2.55 -31.94
CA SER A 292 -15.08 3.48 -31.99
C SER A 292 -15.50 4.89 -32.41
N CYS A 293 -15.00 5.89 -31.68
CA CYS A 293 -15.06 7.31 -32.02
C CYS A 293 -13.64 7.88 -32.21
N SER A 294 -13.52 8.99 -32.95
CA SER A 294 -12.24 9.68 -33.12
C SER A 294 -11.65 10.09 -31.77
N GLY A 295 -10.33 9.89 -31.60
CA GLY A 295 -9.60 10.23 -30.37
C GLY A 295 -9.67 9.18 -29.26
N GLN A 296 -10.43 8.09 -29.44
CA GLN A 296 -10.46 7.00 -28.47
C GLN A 296 -9.16 6.20 -28.45
N SER A 297 -8.82 5.74 -27.26
CA SER A 297 -7.69 4.85 -27.04
C SER A 297 -8.07 3.65 -26.18
N ILE A 298 -7.37 2.53 -26.36
CA ILE A 298 -7.56 1.30 -25.60
C ILE A 298 -6.39 1.09 -24.65
N PHE A 299 -6.66 0.59 -23.43
CA PHE A 299 -5.64 0.25 -22.45
C PHE A 299 -5.95 -1.07 -21.73
N PRO A 300 -4.98 -1.99 -21.58
CA PRO A 300 -5.24 -3.32 -21.05
C PRO A 300 -5.54 -3.31 -19.55
N ILE A 301 -6.50 -4.14 -19.17
CA ILE A 301 -6.88 -4.42 -17.80
C ILE A 301 -6.25 -5.75 -17.39
N LEU A 302 -5.28 -5.73 -16.49
CA LEU A 302 -4.67 -6.95 -15.97
C LEU A 302 -5.46 -7.45 -14.77
N GLN A 303 -5.44 -8.77 -14.52
CA GLN A 303 -6.13 -9.32 -13.37
C GLN A 303 -5.33 -9.09 -12.07
N LYS A 304 -6.04 -9.18 -10.94
CA LYS A 304 -5.46 -9.15 -9.59
C LYS A 304 -4.73 -7.84 -9.29
N GLY A 305 -5.31 -6.71 -9.68
CA GLY A 305 -4.78 -5.40 -9.29
C GLY A 305 -3.52 -4.96 -10.03
N LYS A 306 -2.99 -5.80 -10.94
CA LYS A 306 -1.77 -5.48 -11.68
C LYS A 306 -2.05 -4.39 -12.72
N PHE A 307 -1.01 -3.63 -13.04
CA PHE A 307 -1.03 -2.66 -14.11
C PHE A 307 -0.13 -3.08 -15.27
N TYR A 308 -0.38 -2.50 -16.44
CA TYR A 308 0.45 -2.70 -17.61
C TYR A 308 1.81 -2.01 -17.45
N THR A 309 2.89 -2.73 -17.73
CA THR A 309 4.26 -2.24 -17.53
C THR A 309 5.09 -2.20 -18.83
N GLY A 310 4.47 -2.25 -20.02
CA GLY A 310 5.22 -2.18 -21.29
C GLY A 310 5.80 -3.51 -21.78
N ALA A 311 5.20 -4.66 -21.44
CA ALA A 311 5.74 -5.96 -21.84
C ALA A 311 5.37 -6.33 -23.29
N VAL A 312 6.38 -6.52 -24.14
CA VAL A 312 6.23 -7.02 -25.51
C VAL A 312 5.74 -8.48 -25.50
N GLY A 313 4.79 -8.81 -26.37
CA GLY A 313 4.35 -10.19 -26.61
C GLY A 313 3.26 -10.75 -25.68
N ARG A 314 2.81 -9.99 -24.66
CA ARG A 314 1.67 -10.45 -23.83
C ARG A 314 0.34 -10.20 -24.51
N VAL A 315 -0.47 -11.26 -24.62
CA VAL A 315 -1.86 -11.15 -25.09
C VAL A 315 -2.75 -10.78 -23.92
N TYR A 316 -3.37 -9.60 -24.01
CA TYR A 316 -4.37 -9.15 -23.04
C TYR A 316 -5.78 -9.47 -23.54
N LYS A 317 -6.65 -9.89 -22.62
CA LYS A 317 -8.02 -10.29 -22.93
C LYS A 317 -9.04 -9.17 -22.68
N TYR A 318 -8.82 -8.33 -21.67
CA TYR A 318 -9.78 -7.31 -21.23
C TYR A 318 -9.12 -5.94 -21.32
N PHE A 319 -9.88 -4.93 -21.74
CA PHE A 319 -9.40 -3.58 -21.93
C PHE A 319 -10.48 -2.57 -21.55
N ILE A 320 -10.03 -1.38 -21.15
CA ILE A 320 -10.88 -0.19 -21.11
C ILE A 320 -10.66 0.62 -22.39
N VAL A 321 -11.72 1.25 -22.87
CA VAL A 321 -11.68 2.28 -23.90
C VAL A 321 -11.83 3.64 -23.22
N LEU A 322 -10.94 4.55 -23.60
CA LEU A 322 -10.69 5.83 -22.97
C LEU A 322 -10.86 6.93 -24.03
N ASN A 323 -11.53 8.03 -23.67
CA ASN A 323 -11.56 9.23 -24.52
C ASN A 323 -10.22 10.00 -24.45
N SER A 324 -10.14 11.15 -25.12
CA SER A 324 -8.95 12.02 -25.13
C SER A 324 -8.54 12.53 -23.73
N ASN A 325 -9.48 12.60 -22.79
CA ASN A 325 -9.29 13.03 -21.41
C ASN A 325 -9.00 11.88 -20.44
N PHE A 326 -8.86 10.65 -20.94
CA PHE A 326 -8.71 9.44 -20.12
C PHE A 326 -9.94 9.08 -19.26
N ASP A 327 -11.12 9.59 -19.61
CA ASP A 327 -12.37 9.10 -19.02
C ASP A 327 -12.73 7.75 -19.63
N ILE A 328 -13.26 6.85 -18.82
CA ILE A 328 -13.70 5.52 -19.25
C ILE A 328 -15.05 5.64 -19.94
N GLU A 329 -15.11 5.29 -21.22
CA GLU A 329 -16.37 5.25 -21.97
C GLU A 329 -17.02 3.87 -21.86
N PHE A 330 -16.24 2.81 -22.11
CA PHE A 330 -16.70 1.43 -21.98
C PHE A 330 -15.53 0.45 -21.84
N ALA A 331 -15.87 -0.82 -21.58
CA ALA A 331 -14.91 -1.91 -21.57
C ALA A 331 -15.14 -2.86 -22.75
N VAL A 332 -14.04 -3.46 -23.22
CA VAL A 332 -14.07 -4.45 -24.30
C VAL A 332 -13.26 -5.69 -23.92
N MET A 333 -13.64 -6.82 -24.52
CA MET A 333 -12.86 -8.04 -24.47
C MET A 333 -12.39 -8.47 -25.87
N LYS A 334 -11.14 -8.91 -25.96
CA LYS A 334 -10.56 -9.47 -27.18
C LYS A 334 -11.00 -10.93 -27.34
N THR A 335 -11.50 -11.24 -28.52
CA THR A 335 -11.96 -12.56 -28.98
C THR A 335 -11.20 -12.96 -30.25
N PRO A 336 -11.28 -14.22 -30.71
CA PRO A 336 -10.70 -14.61 -32.01
C PRO A 336 -11.24 -13.80 -33.19
N LYS A 337 -12.46 -13.26 -33.10
CA LYS A 337 -13.11 -12.47 -34.14
C LYS A 337 -12.83 -10.96 -34.04
N GLY A 338 -12.02 -10.52 -33.09
CA GLY A 338 -11.78 -9.09 -32.80
C GLY A 338 -12.29 -8.68 -31.42
N TYR A 339 -12.59 -7.40 -31.21
CA TYR A 339 -13.10 -6.88 -29.95
C TYR A 339 -14.62 -7.05 -29.82
N LYS A 340 -15.10 -7.32 -28.61
CA LYS A 340 -16.52 -7.36 -28.24
C LYS A 340 -16.76 -6.43 -27.05
N LEU A 341 -17.82 -5.62 -27.10
CA LEU A 341 -18.26 -4.80 -25.96
C LEU A 341 -18.60 -5.69 -24.76
N CYS A 342 -18.28 -5.20 -23.57
CA CYS A 342 -18.73 -5.78 -22.32
C CYS A 342 -20.07 -5.18 -21.91
N ASP A 343 -20.91 -5.99 -21.27
CA ASP A 343 -22.28 -5.62 -20.90
C ASP A 343 -22.35 -4.76 -19.63
#